data_AF-A0A8S1MLQ1-F1
#
_entry.id   AF-A0A8S1MLQ1-F1
#
_cell.length_a   1.000
_cell.length_b   1.000
_cell.length_c   1.000
_cell.angle_alpha   90.00
_cell.angle_beta   90.00
_cell.angle_gamma   90.00
#
_symmetry.space_group_name_H-M   'P 1'
#
loop_
_entity.id
_entity.type
_entity.pdbx_description
1 polymer ?
#
loop_
_entity_poly.entity_id
_entity_poly.type
_entity_poly.pdbx_seq_one_letter_code
_entity_poly.pdbx_strand_id
1 'polypeptide(L)'
;MFINSVNPMFFCLPYLYQIQMPQIFVKEEVSEFEKEQTVSNIQEQTNASGIIRGKGQLWTNDEVNNLVKYYKQYNGDWKKIIKHLKGRNISQCSQKYRKLQDQEKRTKRKWSIQEDKLLLEYYEEYGRQWIKIAEKLPGRTSKQVRDRYVNQINPTINHEQWNEEEDKTIMKEFKLNGPHWAQIAKLLNNRSENQVKNRFYYTILKKYNGELHPYLKIQN
;
A
#
# COMPACT_ATOMS: atom_id res chain seq x y z
N MET A 1 -25.52 -34.13 7.26
CA MET A 1 -25.30 -33.35 8.51
C MET A 1 -23.81 -33.13 8.66
N PHE A 2 -23.43 -31.88 8.97
CA PHE A 2 -22.08 -31.41 9.26
C PHE A 2 -21.31 -32.38 10.19
N ILE A 3 -19.98 -32.47 10.16
CA ILE A 3 -19.09 -31.52 10.87
C ILE A 3 -17.61 -31.78 10.48
N ASN A 4 -16.88 -30.67 10.24
CA ASN A 4 -15.44 -30.39 10.40
C ASN A 4 -14.36 -31.23 9.69
N SER A 5 -13.66 -30.56 8.76
CA SER A 5 -12.21 -30.69 8.64
C SER A 5 -11.58 -29.34 8.29
N VAL A 6 -11.02 -28.73 9.33
CA VAL A 6 -9.86 -27.85 9.40
C VAL A 6 -9.63 -26.87 8.23
N ASN A 7 -10.14 -25.64 8.41
CA ASN A 7 -9.72 -24.46 7.65
C ASN A 7 -8.36 -24.01 8.19
N PRO A 8 -7.24 -24.07 7.43
CA PRO A 8 -5.97 -23.57 7.93
C PRO A 8 -6.04 -22.05 7.96
N MET A 9 -5.93 -21.51 9.17
CA MET A 9 -5.84 -20.09 9.45
C MET A 9 -4.85 -19.40 8.50
N PHE A 10 -5.36 -18.62 7.56
CA PHE A 10 -4.56 -17.62 6.85
C PHE A 10 -4.20 -16.53 7.84
N PHE A 11 -3.10 -16.76 8.55
CA PHE A 11 -2.44 -15.78 9.39
C PHE A 11 -2.06 -14.58 8.54
N CYS A 12 -2.89 -13.55 8.61
CA CYS A 12 -2.50 -12.18 8.32
C CYS A 12 -1.53 -11.76 9.44
N LEU A 13 -0.24 -12.05 9.26
CA LEU A 13 0.83 -11.46 10.05
C LEU A 13 1.65 -10.51 9.17
N PRO A 14 2.00 -9.32 9.70
CA PRO A 14 2.70 -8.28 8.99
C PRO A 14 4.19 -8.63 8.99
N TYR A 15 4.68 -9.27 7.92
CA TYR A 15 6.11 -9.49 7.78
C TYR A 15 6.70 -8.52 6.77
N LEU A 16 7.46 -7.58 7.35
CA LEU A 16 8.63 -6.94 6.77
C LEU A 16 9.49 -7.98 6.04
N TYR A 17 9.19 -8.27 4.77
CA TYR A 17 10.23 -8.67 3.84
C TYR A 17 10.49 -7.47 2.94
N GLN A 18 11.56 -6.77 3.30
CA GLN A 18 12.20 -5.73 2.52
C GLN A 18 12.80 -6.39 1.27
N ILE A 19 11.97 -6.79 0.33
CA ILE A 19 12.40 -7.07 -1.04
C ILE A 19 12.27 -5.73 -1.75
N GLN A 20 13.39 -5.01 -1.84
CA GLN A 20 13.50 -3.90 -2.79
C GLN A 20 13.18 -4.45 -4.17
N MET A 21 12.07 -3.98 -4.75
CA MET A 21 11.81 -4.14 -6.18
C MET A 21 12.96 -3.45 -6.92
N PRO A 22 13.71 -4.14 -7.79
CA PRO A 22 14.62 -3.45 -8.70
C PRO A 22 13.77 -2.57 -9.64
N GLN A 23 14.20 -1.32 -9.81
CA GLN A 23 13.60 -0.38 -10.75
C GLN A 23 13.70 -0.97 -12.16
N ILE A 24 12.57 -1.34 -12.76
CA ILE A 24 12.52 -1.75 -14.16
C ILE A 24 12.62 -0.47 -14.99
N PHE A 25 13.81 -0.22 -15.55
CA PHE A 25 14.01 0.81 -16.55
C PHE A 25 13.29 0.37 -17.83
N VAL A 26 12.17 1.03 -18.14
CA VAL A 26 11.62 1.05 -19.50
C VAL A 26 12.54 1.95 -20.32
N LYS A 27 13.21 1.38 -21.33
CA LYS A 27 13.83 2.16 -22.39
C LYS A 27 12.71 2.61 -23.33
N GLU A 28 12.33 3.88 -23.26
CA GLU A 28 11.69 4.56 -24.37
C GLU A 28 12.50 5.84 -24.65
N GLU A 29 12.98 5.93 -25.88
CA GLU A 29 13.56 7.13 -26.46
C GLU A 29 12.46 8.20 -26.50
N VAL A 30 12.55 9.20 -25.61
CA VAL A 30 11.66 10.37 -25.66
C VAL A 30 12.40 11.48 -26.39
N SER A 31 11.81 11.87 -27.53
CA SER A 31 12.27 12.94 -28.39
C SER A 31 12.28 14.29 -27.68
N GLU A 32 13.13 15.19 -28.17
CA GLU A 32 13.53 16.47 -27.57
C GLU A 32 12.41 17.53 -27.45
N PHE A 33 11.15 17.13 -27.60
CA PHE A 33 9.98 18.02 -27.71
C PHE A 33 9.23 18.27 -26.39
N GLU A 34 9.53 17.53 -25.32
CA GLU A 34 8.84 17.69 -24.01
C GLU A 34 9.58 18.62 -23.02
N LYS A 35 10.76 19.15 -23.37
CA LYS A 35 11.51 20.07 -22.48
C LYS A 35 10.93 21.48 -22.40
N GLU A 36 10.06 21.88 -23.32
CA GLU A 36 9.55 23.27 -23.40
C GLU A 36 8.14 23.47 -22.82
N GLN A 37 7.36 22.42 -22.54
CA GLN A 37 6.00 22.55 -22.01
C GLN A 37 5.87 22.48 -20.49
N THR A 38 6.93 22.09 -19.75
CA THR A 38 6.89 22.04 -18.28
C THR A 38 7.26 23.36 -17.59
N VAL A 39 7.72 24.36 -18.35
CA VAL A 39 8.21 25.64 -17.83
C VAL A 39 7.11 26.72 -17.76
N SER A 40 5.93 26.51 -18.33
CA SER A 40 4.93 27.58 -18.51
C SER A 40 3.70 27.56 -17.60
N ASN A 41 3.59 26.66 -16.60
CA ASN A 41 2.38 26.62 -15.75
C ASN A 41 2.61 26.74 -14.24
N ILE A 42 3.72 27.35 -13.83
CA ILE A 42 3.81 27.98 -12.51
C ILE A 42 3.33 29.42 -12.68
N GLN A 43 2.02 29.61 -12.80
CA GLN A 43 1.45 30.95 -12.73
C GLN A 43 1.49 31.41 -11.27
N GLU A 44 2.39 32.34 -11.01
CA GLU A 44 2.43 33.20 -9.85
C GLU A 44 1.06 33.86 -9.65
N GLN A 45 0.36 33.50 -8.57
CA GLN A 45 -0.79 34.26 -8.08
C GLN A 45 -0.41 34.87 -6.73
N THR A 46 0.06 36.10 -6.78
CA THR A 46 0.29 36.95 -5.62
C THR A 46 -1.02 37.59 -5.18
N ASN A 47 -1.28 37.63 -3.87
CA ASN A 47 -2.22 38.58 -3.27
C ASN A 47 -1.44 39.81 -2.75
N ALA A 48 -2.14 40.96 -2.68
CA ALA A 48 -1.62 42.32 -2.50
C ALA A 48 -0.95 42.64 -1.14
N SER A 49 -0.31 41.67 -0.49
CA SER A 49 0.41 41.89 0.77
C SER A 49 1.76 41.17 0.87
N GLY A 50 2.24 40.52 -0.20
CA GLY A 50 3.65 40.12 -0.31
C GLY A 50 4.17 39.08 0.71
N ILE A 51 3.30 38.36 1.44
CA ILE A 51 3.72 37.32 2.38
C ILE A 51 3.67 35.95 1.71
N ILE A 52 4.84 35.39 1.36
CA ILE A 52 5.00 34.02 0.87
C ILE A 52 4.64 33.06 2.02
N ARG A 53 3.49 32.38 1.96
CA ARG A 53 3.21 31.22 2.81
C ARG A 53 4.09 30.06 2.32
N GLY A 54 5.23 29.86 2.96
CA GLY A 54 6.19 28.83 2.59
C GLY A 54 5.57 27.42 2.53
N LYS A 55 5.92 26.68 1.47
CA LYS A 55 5.66 25.23 1.33
C LYS A 55 6.13 24.53 2.61
N GLY A 56 5.21 23.89 3.34
CA GLY A 56 5.54 23.15 4.55
C GLY A 56 6.54 22.02 4.24
N GLN A 57 7.69 22.02 4.90
CA GLN A 57 8.74 21.00 4.74
C GLN A 57 8.18 19.59 5.02
N LEU A 58 8.20 18.70 4.02
CA LEU A 58 7.78 17.30 4.14
C LEU A 58 8.70 16.52 5.09
N TRP A 59 8.16 15.52 5.80
CA TRP A 59 8.95 14.63 6.67
C TRP A 59 9.59 13.52 5.85
N THR A 60 10.91 13.37 5.95
CA THR A 60 11.64 12.23 5.39
C THR A 60 11.48 10.99 6.26
N ASN A 61 11.70 9.80 5.70
CA ASN A 61 11.68 8.55 6.45
C ASN A 61 12.76 8.52 7.54
N ASP A 62 13.95 9.06 7.27
CA ASP A 62 15.04 9.12 8.24
C ASP A 62 14.73 10.06 9.40
N GLU A 63 14.13 11.22 9.14
CA GLU A 63 13.64 12.11 10.21
C GLU A 63 12.57 11.41 11.07
N VAL A 64 11.66 10.66 10.45
CA VAL A 64 10.63 9.90 11.17
C VAL A 64 11.25 8.79 12.02
N ASN A 65 12.21 8.05 11.49
CA ASN A 65 12.92 7.01 12.21
C ASN A 65 13.69 7.59 13.40
N ASN A 66 14.39 8.71 13.20
CA ASN A 66 15.07 9.44 14.26
C ASN A 66 14.10 9.96 15.33
N LEU A 67 12.95 10.51 14.92
CA LEU A 67 11.90 10.95 15.85
C LEU A 67 11.41 9.79 16.74
N VAL A 68 11.15 8.62 16.17
CA VAL A 68 10.74 7.43 16.93
C VAL A 68 11.86 6.93 17.84
N LYS A 69 13.11 6.90 17.34
CA LYS A 69 14.30 6.51 18.11
C LYS A 69 14.50 7.42 19.33
N TYR A 70 14.52 8.73 19.14
CA TYR A 70 14.73 9.69 20.23
C TYR A 70 13.56 9.75 21.20
N TYR A 71 12.33 9.53 20.73
CA TYR A 71 11.19 9.40 21.63
C TYR A 71 11.37 8.25 22.62
N LYS A 72 11.84 7.09 22.14
CA LYS A 72 12.16 5.94 23.00
C LYS A 72 13.33 6.23 23.94
N GLN A 73 14.40 6.85 23.43
CA GLN A 73 15.60 7.15 24.21
C GLN A 73 15.35 8.17 25.34
N TYR A 74 14.55 9.21 25.07
CA TYR A 74 14.28 10.29 26.02
C TYR A 74 12.92 10.15 26.73
N ASN A 75 12.28 8.98 26.60
CA ASN A 75 10.98 8.66 27.21
C ASN A 75 9.91 9.76 26.99
N GLY A 76 9.86 10.30 25.77
CA GLY A 76 8.90 11.35 25.39
C GLY A 76 9.22 12.78 25.80
N ASP A 77 10.44 13.06 26.30
CA ASP A 77 10.88 14.45 26.59
C ASP A 77 11.18 15.23 25.30
N TRP A 78 10.18 15.96 24.81
CA TRP A 78 10.27 16.75 23.59
C TRP A 78 11.38 17.82 23.61
N LYS A 79 11.74 18.34 24.78
CA LYS A 79 12.80 19.36 24.91
C LYS A 79 14.18 18.76 24.65
N LYS A 80 14.38 17.48 24.95
CA LYS A 80 15.62 16.76 24.62
C LYS A 80 15.60 16.28 23.17
N ILE A 81 14.47 15.75 22.70
CA ILE A 81 14.31 15.23 21.34
C ILE A 81 14.61 16.31 20.29
N ILE A 82 14.13 17.55 20.50
CA ILE A 82 14.31 18.62 19.51
C ILE A 82 15.76 19.02 19.27
N LYS A 83 16.64 18.81 20.26
CA LYS A 83 18.08 19.09 20.11
C LYS A 83 18.74 18.23 19.03
N HIS A 84 18.14 17.09 18.71
CA HIS A 84 18.63 16.17 17.69
C HIS A 84 17.91 16.30 16.34
N LEU A 85 16.80 17.04 16.27
CA LEU A 85 16.01 17.24 15.05
C LEU A 85 16.17 18.69 14.57
N LYS A 86 17.16 18.92 13.69
CA LYS A 86 17.41 20.25 13.12
C LYS A 86 16.25 20.69 12.22
N GLY A 87 15.84 21.94 12.33
CA GLY A 87 14.81 22.54 11.45
C GLY A 87 13.36 22.16 11.76
N ARG A 88 13.10 21.41 12.84
CA ARG A 88 11.74 21.08 13.32
C ARG A 88 11.45 21.81 14.62
N ASN A 89 10.17 21.96 14.95
CA ASN A 89 9.72 22.48 16.25
C ASN A 89 9.03 21.38 17.09
N ILE A 90 8.88 21.63 18.40
CA ILE A 90 8.29 20.67 19.35
C ILE A 90 6.86 20.26 18.95
N SER A 91 6.05 21.23 18.51
CA SER A 91 4.67 21.00 18.08
C SER A 91 4.59 20.05 16.88
N GLN A 92 5.44 20.28 15.86
CA GLN A 92 5.57 19.43 14.67
C GLN A 92 5.99 18.02 15.06
N CYS A 93 6.99 17.87 15.94
CA CYS A 93 7.47 16.55 16.38
C CYS A 93 6.40 15.77 17.14
N SER A 94 5.74 16.41 18.11
CA SER A 94 4.67 15.79 18.89
C SER A 94 3.44 15.44 18.05
N GLN A 95 3.03 16.33 17.14
CA GLN A 95 1.92 16.08 16.22
C GLN A 95 2.24 14.94 15.25
N LYS A 96 3.47 14.92 14.69
CA LYS A 96 3.93 13.84 13.83
C LYS A 96 3.94 12.51 14.56
N TYR A 97 4.48 12.46 15.78
CA TYR A 97 4.55 11.24 16.57
C TYR A 97 3.17 10.71 16.96
N ARG A 98 2.22 11.60 17.32
CA ARG A 98 0.82 11.21 17.57
C ARG A 98 0.19 10.57 16.33
N LYS A 99 0.33 11.20 15.16
CA LYS A 99 -0.18 10.65 13.89
C LYS A 99 0.42 9.27 13.57
N LEU A 100 1.70 9.06 13.85
CA LEU A 100 2.38 7.77 13.69
C LEU A 100 1.78 6.70 14.61
N GLN A 101 1.58 7.00 15.89
CA GLN A 101 0.94 6.08 16.83
C GLN A 101 -0.49 5.73 16.41
N ASP A 102 -1.28 6.73 16.01
CA ASP A 102 -2.66 6.49 15.55
C ASP A 102 -2.68 5.64 14.28
N GLN A 103 -1.75 5.89 13.36
CA GLN A 103 -1.58 5.06 12.17
C GLN A 103 -1.18 3.63 12.54
N GLU A 104 -0.23 3.44 13.46
CA GLU A 104 0.20 2.12 13.93
C GLU A 104 -0.98 1.33 14.52
N LYS A 105 -1.73 1.95 15.45
CA LYS A 105 -2.93 1.35 16.05
C LYS A 105 -3.95 0.93 14.99
N ARG A 106 -4.20 1.79 13.99
CA ARG A 106 -5.11 1.48 12.87
C ARG A 106 -4.61 0.36 11.97
N THR A 107 -3.30 0.29 11.70
CA THR A 107 -2.72 -0.76 10.83
C THR A 107 -2.72 -2.14 11.48
N LYS A 108 -2.57 -2.22 12.81
CA LYS A 108 -2.56 -3.49 13.57
C LYS A 108 -3.95 -4.08 13.81
N ARG A 109 -5.02 -3.30 13.64
CA ARG A 109 -6.39 -3.74 13.90
C ARG A 109 -6.87 -4.73 12.82
N LYS A 110 -7.11 -5.98 13.22
CA LYS A 110 -7.72 -7.02 12.37
C LYS A 110 -9.17 -6.70 12.06
N TRP A 111 -9.65 -7.09 10.87
CA TRP A 111 -11.07 -7.01 10.50
C TRP A 111 -11.87 -8.08 11.24
N SER A 112 -13.00 -7.69 11.82
CA SER A 112 -13.96 -8.62 12.38
C SER A 112 -15.02 -9.04 11.36
N ILE A 113 -15.68 -10.17 11.60
CA ILE A 113 -16.77 -10.65 10.76
C ILE A 113 -17.94 -9.65 10.77
N GLN A 114 -18.22 -9.01 11.90
CA GLN A 114 -19.22 -7.94 12.00
C GLN A 114 -18.85 -6.74 11.14
N GLU A 115 -17.59 -6.31 11.13
CA GLU A 115 -17.14 -5.22 10.26
C GLU A 115 -17.30 -5.59 8.77
N ASP A 116 -17.00 -6.84 8.39
CA ASP A 116 -17.20 -7.30 7.00
C ASP A 116 -18.68 -7.29 6.61
N LYS A 117 -19.57 -7.75 7.51
CA LYS A 117 -21.03 -7.71 7.28
C LYS A 117 -21.54 -6.29 7.08
N LEU A 118 -21.15 -5.37 7.97
CA LEU A 118 -21.50 -3.95 7.85
C LEU A 118 -20.94 -3.34 6.57
N LEU A 119 -19.70 -3.70 6.19
CA LEU A 119 -19.10 -3.22 4.96
C LEU A 119 -19.89 -3.69 3.72
N LEU A 120 -20.34 -4.94 3.69
CA LEU A 120 -21.19 -5.44 2.61
C LEU A 120 -22.53 -4.70 2.56
N GLU A 121 -23.20 -4.54 3.70
CA GLU A 121 -24.46 -3.80 3.81
C GLU A 121 -24.34 -2.35 3.33
N TYR A 122 -23.34 -1.62 3.80
CA TYR A 122 -23.09 -0.24 3.36
C TYR A 122 -22.66 -0.15 1.90
N TYR A 123 -22.05 -1.20 1.34
CA TYR A 123 -21.75 -1.23 -0.08
C TYR A 123 -23.02 -1.41 -0.92
N GLU A 124 -23.99 -2.21 -0.47
CA GLU A 124 -25.30 -2.32 -1.14
C GLU A 124 -26.04 -0.96 -1.10
N GLU A 125 -25.94 -0.21 -0.01
CA GLU A 125 -26.60 1.10 0.14
C GLU A 125 -25.89 2.21 -0.65
N TYR A 126 -24.56 2.31 -0.55
CA TYR A 126 -23.80 3.47 -1.06
C TYR A 126 -22.90 3.16 -2.26
N GLY A 127 -22.73 1.90 -2.65
CA GLY A 127 -21.81 1.47 -3.70
C GLY A 127 -20.35 1.81 -3.40
N ARG A 128 -19.61 2.30 -4.40
CA ARG A 128 -18.17 2.60 -4.29
C ARG A 128 -17.84 3.91 -3.55
N GLN A 129 -18.76 4.43 -2.74
CA GLN A 129 -18.57 5.67 -1.96
C GLN A 129 -17.75 5.39 -0.67
N TRP A 130 -16.49 4.98 -0.83
CA TRP A 130 -15.62 4.49 0.25
C TRP A 130 -15.43 5.45 1.42
N ILE A 131 -15.50 6.77 1.18
CA ILE A 131 -15.40 7.79 2.23
C ILE A 131 -16.64 7.71 3.14
N LYS A 132 -17.84 7.70 2.56
CA LYS A 132 -19.10 7.57 3.32
C LYS A 132 -19.16 6.26 4.10
N ILE A 133 -18.73 5.16 3.48
CA ILE A 133 -18.68 3.86 4.17
C ILE A 133 -17.69 3.89 5.34
N ALA A 134 -16.52 4.51 5.18
CA ALA A 134 -15.53 4.62 6.24
C ALA A 134 -16.01 5.48 7.43
N GLU A 135 -16.82 6.51 7.18
CA GLU A 135 -17.45 7.31 8.25
C GLU A 135 -18.36 6.46 9.15
N LYS A 136 -18.96 5.39 8.60
CA LYS A 136 -19.79 4.44 9.34
C LYS A 136 -18.99 3.31 10.02
N LEU A 137 -17.70 3.15 9.69
CA LEU A 137 -16.82 2.11 10.25
C LEU A 137 -15.74 2.74 11.13
N PRO A 138 -16.01 2.99 12.43
CA PRO A 138 -15.12 3.75 13.30
C PRO A 138 -13.75 3.08 13.43
N GLY A 139 -12.70 3.88 13.18
CA GLY A 139 -11.31 3.42 13.22
C GLY A 139 -10.82 2.74 11.94
N ARG A 140 -11.62 2.72 10.87
CA ARG A 140 -11.18 2.35 9.51
C ARG A 140 -11.05 3.58 8.62
N THR A 141 -10.08 3.56 7.72
CA THR A 141 -9.93 4.59 6.69
C THR A 141 -10.61 4.14 5.39
N SER A 142 -11.01 5.08 4.54
CA SER A 142 -11.57 4.80 3.21
C SER A 142 -10.69 3.88 2.37
N LYS A 143 -9.37 4.03 2.46
CA LYS A 143 -8.40 3.12 1.84
C LYS A 143 -8.52 1.70 2.38
N GLN A 144 -8.51 1.53 3.71
CA GLN A 144 -8.63 0.19 4.32
C GLN A 144 -9.96 -0.48 3.94
N VAL A 145 -11.04 0.29 3.93
CA VAL A 145 -12.38 -0.16 3.55
C VAL A 145 -12.40 -0.67 2.10
N ARG A 146 -11.93 0.15 1.14
CA ARG A 146 -11.81 -0.24 -0.26
C ARG A 146 -10.94 -1.49 -0.42
N ASP A 147 -9.76 -1.49 0.20
CA ASP A 147 -8.80 -2.58 0.04
C ASP A 147 -9.34 -3.89 0.64
N ARG A 148 -10.12 -3.83 1.72
CA ARG A 148 -10.81 -4.99 2.30
C ARG A 148 -11.88 -5.52 1.33
N TYR A 149 -12.75 -4.64 0.82
CA TYR A 149 -13.81 -5.03 -0.10
C TYR A 149 -13.24 -5.64 -1.38
N VAL A 150 -12.41 -4.88 -2.11
CA VAL A 150 -11.94 -5.23 -3.46
C VAL A 150 -11.05 -6.46 -3.50
N ASN A 151 -10.35 -6.78 -2.40
CA ASN A 151 -9.39 -7.89 -2.40
C ASN A 151 -9.84 -9.12 -1.62
N GLN A 152 -10.89 -9.03 -0.79
CA GLN A 152 -11.18 -10.11 0.16
C GLN A 152 -12.65 -10.45 0.31
N ILE A 153 -13.56 -9.47 0.38
CA ILE A 153 -14.95 -9.75 0.75
C ILE A 153 -15.98 -9.43 -0.34
N ASN A 154 -15.57 -8.81 -1.45
CA ASN A 154 -16.46 -8.64 -2.60
C ASN A 154 -16.97 -10.03 -3.04
N PRO A 155 -18.30 -10.28 -3.04
CA PRO A 155 -18.88 -11.59 -3.34
C PRO A 155 -18.52 -12.15 -4.72
N THR A 156 -18.13 -11.29 -5.66
CA THR A 156 -17.71 -11.71 -7.00
C THR A 156 -16.32 -12.35 -7.02
N ILE A 157 -15.50 -12.16 -5.97
CA ILE A 157 -14.14 -12.68 -5.93
C ILE A 157 -14.16 -14.21 -5.86
N ASN A 158 -13.37 -14.84 -6.74
CA ASN A 158 -13.20 -16.29 -6.72
C ASN A 158 -12.19 -16.72 -5.64
N HIS A 159 -12.66 -17.50 -4.67
CA HIS A 159 -11.87 -18.09 -3.59
C HIS A 159 -11.54 -19.59 -3.76
N GLU A 160 -11.90 -20.18 -4.89
CA GLU A 160 -11.59 -21.58 -5.22
C GLU A 160 -10.08 -21.82 -5.35
N GLN A 161 -9.71 -23.10 -5.33
CA GLN A 161 -8.32 -23.50 -5.49
C GLN A 161 -7.76 -23.02 -6.84
N TRP A 162 -6.47 -22.69 -6.85
CA TRP A 162 -5.77 -22.30 -8.07
C TRP A 162 -5.53 -23.51 -8.96
N ASN A 163 -5.83 -23.37 -10.24
CA ASN A 163 -5.54 -24.40 -11.24
C ASN A 163 -4.21 -24.12 -11.98
N GLU A 164 -3.70 -25.13 -12.69
CA GLU A 164 -2.43 -25.01 -13.41
C GLU A 164 -2.52 -24.08 -14.62
N GLU A 165 -3.69 -23.96 -15.26
CA GLU A 165 -3.90 -23.06 -16.40
C GLU A 165 -3.86 -21.58 -15.98
N GLU A 166 -4.37 -21.25 -14.79
CA GLU A 166 -4.23 -19.94 -14.15
C GLU A 166 -2.75 -19.64 -13.91
N ASP A 167 -1.97 -20.59 -13.33
CA ASP A 167 -0.53 -20.43 -13.12
C ASP A 167 0.22 -20.18 -14.44
N LYS A 168 -0.12 -20.93 -15.50
CA LYS A 168 0.45 -20.75 -16.86
C LYS A 168 0.13 -19.38 -17.43
N THR A 169 -1.11 -18.93 -17.29
CA THR A 169 -1.57 -17.62 -17.75
C THR A 169 -0.83 -16.49 -17.04
N ILE A 170 -0.72 -16.57 -15.71
CA ILE A 170 0.02 -15.59 -14.91
C ILE A 170 1.47 -15.51 -15.36
N MET A 171 2.14 -16.65 -15.52
CA MET A 171 3.54 -16.70 -15.93
C MET A 171 3.74 -16.16 -17.35
N LYS A 172 2.88 -16.53 -18.30
CA LYS A 172 2.94 -16.06 -19.68
C LYS A 172 2.82 -14.53 -19.74
N GLU A 173 1.80 -13.98 -19.11
CA GLU A 173 1.55 -12.53 -19.15
C GLU A 173 2.60 -11.75 -18.39
N PHE A 174 3.10 -12.27 -17.27
CA PHE A 174 4.21 -11.66 -16.55
C PHE A 174 5.48 -11.60 -17.42
N LYS A 175 5.78 -12.64 -18.20
CA LYS A 175 6.93 -12.65 -19.10
C LYS A 175 6.82 -11.64 -20.24
N LEU A 176 5.61 -11.44 -20.76
CA LEU A 176 5.35 -10.52 -21.87
C LEU A 176 5.29 -9.06 -21.41
N ASN A 177 4.53 -8.80 -20.34
CA ASN A 177 4.12 -7.46 -19.94
C ASN A 177 4.71 -7.04 -18.58
N GLY A 178 5.30 -7.94 -17.79
CA GLY A 178 5.79 -7.63 -16.44
C GLY A 178 4.69 -7.63 -15.36
N PRO A 179 4.90 -6.94 -14.21
CA PRO A 179 4.04 -7.02 -13.01
C PRO A 179 2.72 -6.22 -13.13
N HIS A 180 2.04 -6.30 -14.27
CA HIS A 180 0.73 -5.67 -14.50
C HIS A 180 -0.40 -6.53 -13.91
N TRP A 181 -0.40 -6.71 -12.59
CA TRP A 181 -1.30 -7.62 -11.88
C TRP A 181 -2.79 -7.38 -12.16
N ALA A 182 -3.20 -6.11 -12.30
CA ALA A 182 -4.58 -5.78 -12.59
C ALA A 182 -5.01 -6.21 -13.99
N GLN A 183 -4.09 -6.21 -14.97
CA GLN A 183 -4.34 -6.71 -16.31
C GLN A 183 -4.38 -8.24 -16.32
N ILE A 184 -3.43 -8.88 -15.63
CA ILE A 184 -3.40 -10.35 -15.50
C ILE A 184 -4.67 -10.84 -14.82
N ALA A 185 -5.12 -10.17 -13.75
CA ALA A 185 -6.36 -10.49 -13.04
C ALA A 185 -7.60 -10.48 -13.94
N LYS A 186 -7.68 -9.58 -14.93
CA LYS A 186 -8.79 -9.51 -15.90
C LYS A 186 -8.86 -10.72 -16.83
N LEU A 187 -7.73 -11.43 -17.02
CA LEU A 187 -7.65 -12.64 -17.85
C LEU A 187 -8.03 -13.90 -17.08
N LEU A 188 -8.24 -13.78 -15.77
CA LEU A 188 -8.56 -14.90 -14.88
C LEU A 188 -9.99 -14.79 -14.38
N ASN A 189 -10.56 -15.92 -13.95
CA ASN A 189 -11.95 -15.97 -13.50
C ASN A 189 -12.12 -15.31 -12.13
N ASN A 190 -12.45 -14.01 -12.13
CA ASN A 190 -12.71 -13.20 -10.94
C ASN A 190 -11.64 -13.29 -9.85
N ARG A 191 -10.38 -13.44 -10.23
CA ARG A 191 -9.24 -13.33 -9.31
C ARG A 191 -8.94 -11.84 -9.08
N SER A 192 -8.79 -11.43 -7.83
CA SER A 192 -8.33 -10.07 -7.52
C SER A 192 -6.85 -9.90 -7.87
N GLU A 193 -6.46 -8.65 -8.19
CA GLU A 193 -5.06 -8.27 -8.39
C GLU A 193 -4.14 -8.80 -7.28
N ASN A 194 -4.59 -8.68 -6.03
CA ASN A 194 -3.83 -9.11 -4.87
C ASN A 194 -3.68 -10.63 -4.79
N GLN A 195 -4.72 -11.39 -5.16
CA GLN A 195 -4.65 -12.85 -5.27
C GLN A 195 -3.60 -13.28 -6.31
N VAL A 196 -3.61 -12.67 -7.50
CA VAL A 196 -2.66 -12.97 -8.57
C VAL A 196 -1.23 -12.69 -8.14
N LYS A 197 -0.98 -11.50 -7.62
CA LYS A 197 0.33 -11.09 -7.09
C LYS A 197 0.82 -12.07 -6.02
N ASN A 198 -0.05 -12.43 -5.07
CA ASN A 198 0.32 -13.37 -4.00
C ASN A 198 0.61 -14.78 -4.55
N ARG A 199 -0.21 -15.26 -5.48
CA ARG A 199 0.00 -16.56 -6.13
C ARG A 199 1.36 -16.61 -6.83
N PHE A 200 1.71 -15.54 -7.54
CA PHE A 200 2.99 -15.41 -8.20
C PHE A 200 4.16 -15.49 -7.22
N TYR A 201 4.21 -14.59 -6.22
CA TYR A 201 5.36 -14.51 -5.32
C TYR A 201 5.50 -15.71 -4.37
N TYR A 202 4.39 -16.24 -3.85
CA TYR A 202 4.44 -17.27 -2.82
C TYR A 202 4.36 -18.70 -3.33
N THR A 203 3.82 -18.91 -4.53
CA THR A 203 3.67 -20.26 -5.09
C THR A 203 4.45 -20.42 -6.38
N ILE A 204 4.18 -19.60 -7.39
CA ILE A 204 4.77 -19.79 -8.71
C ILE A 204 6.29 -19.59 -8.66
N LEU A 205 6.78 -18.49 -8.07
CA LEU A 205 8.22 -18.25 -7.95
C LEU A 205 8.94 -19.31 -7.10
N LYS A 206 8.31 -19.80 -6.02
CA LYS A 206 8.94 -20.81 -5.16
C LYS A 206 9.07 -22.17 -5.83
N LYS A 207 8.16 -22.53 -6.75
CA LYS A 207 8.25 -23.76 -7.55
C LYS A 207 9.53 -23.82 -8.39
N TYR A 208 10.19 -22.69 -8.67
CA TYR A 208 11.44 -22.62 -9.44
C TYR A 208 12.73 -22.74 -8.60
N ASN A 209 12.65 -23.25 -7.36
CA ASN A 209 13.77 -23.85 -6.61
C ASN A 209 15.11 -23.08 -6.55
N GLY A 210 15.08 -21.75 -6.57
CA GLY A 210 16.31 -20.95 -6.44
C GLY A 210 17.19 -20.92 -7.69
N GLU A 211 16.71 -21.38 -8.85
CA GLU A 211 17.29 -20.91 -10.10
C GLU A 211 17.01 -19.41 -10.20
N LEU A 212 18.08 -18.65 -10.46
CA LEU A 212 18.05 -17.20 -10.61
C LEU A 212 16.93 -16.87 -11.61
N HIS A 213 15.78 -16.42 -11.11
CA HIS A 213 14.68 -16.06 -11.99
C HIS A 213 15.23 -15.00 -12.94
N PRO A 214 15.15 -15.17 -14.28
CA PRO A 214 15.82 -14.28 -15.24
C PRO A 214 15.49 -12.79 -15.05
N TYR A 215 14.41 -12.52 -14.32
CA TYR A 215 13.82 -11.21 -14.06
C TYR A 215 14.08 -10.68 -12.62
N LEU A 216 14.81 -11.41 -11.76
CA LEU A 216 15.23 -11.00 -10.40
C LEU A 216 16.75 -10.75 -10.33
N LYS A 217 17.35 -10.08 -11.32
CA LYS A 217 18.77 -9.73 -11.25
C LYS A 217 19.02 -8.78 -10.09
N ILE A 218 19.69 -9.30 -9.05
CA ILE A 218 20.32 -8.56 -7.96
C ILE A 218 21.34 -7.61 -8.61
N GLN A 219 21.19 -6.31 -8.38
CA GLN A 219 22.24 -5.34 -8.72
C GLN A 219 23.41 -5.57 -7.77
N ASN A 220 24.57 -5.93 -8.32
CA ASN A 220 25.87 -5.78 -7.64
C ASN A 220 26.27 -4.31 -7.62
#